data_AF-A0A6J4T6F5-F1
#
_entry.id   AF-A0A6J4T6F5-F1
#
_cell.length_a   1.000
_cell.length_b   1.000
_cell.length_c   1.000
_cell.angle_alpha   90.00
_cell.angle_beta   90.00
_cell.angle_gamma   90.00
#
_symmetry.space_group_name_H-M   'P 1'
#
loop_
_entity.id
_entity.type
_entity.pdbx_description
1 polymer ?
#
loop_
_entity_poly.entity_id
_entity_poly.type
_entity_poly.pdbx_seq_one_letter_code
_entity_poly.pdbx_strand_id
1 'polypeptide(L)'
;MDIGVAHTDHAVAAEIVPSDHCVHRFRQRMPVRNPGVEEVARALIDTLEAADVSGWPPGWAVSDRPAALWAVAGDVAFPLAPTTQPRRWLAVTCLRRR
;
A
#
# COMPACT_ATOMS: atom_id res chain seq x y z
N MET A 1 -7.59 12.86 -2.29
CA MET A 1 -8.38 12.54 -1.07
C MET A 1 -7.40 12.00 -0.05
N ASP A 2 -7.25 12.67 1.09
CA ASP A 2 -6.43 12.11 2.17
C ASP A 2 -7.26 11.04 2.89
N ILE A 3 -6.82 9.78 2.84
CA ILE A 3 -7.54 8.64 3.43
C ILE A 3 -6.84 8.12 4.70
N GLY A 4 -5.78 8.79 5.16
CA GLY A 4 -5.05 8.45 6.38
C GLY A 4 -3.60 8.03 6.14
N VAL A 5 -2.91 7.76 7.26
CA VAL A 5 -1.52 7.31 7.33
C VAL A 5 -1.53 5.94 8.01
N ALA A 6 -0.92 4.95 7.38
CA ALA A 6 -0.66 3.65 7.99
C ALA A 6 0.66 3.70 8.76
N HIS A 7 0.66 3.18 9.98
CA HIS A 7 1.86 3.10 10.82
C HIS A 7 2.42 1.68 10.84
N THR A 8 3.74 1.55 10.65
CA THR A 8 4.43 0.25 10.67
C THR A 8 5.60 0.27 11.64
N ASP A 9 6.01 -0.91 12.10
CA ASP A 9 7.22 -1.08 12.93
C ASP A 9 8.52 -1.07 12.11
N HIS A 10 8.45 -0.85 10.80
CA HIS A 10 9.63 -0.92 9.93
C HIS A 10 10.57 0.28 10.14
N ALA A 11 11.86 0.00 10.35
CA ALA A 11 12.85 1.00 10.72
C ALA A 11 12.90 2.21 9.76
N VAL A 12 12.79 1.97 8.45
CA VAL A 12 12.87 3.01 7.42
C VAL A 12 11.52 3.40 6.81
N ALA A 13 10.43 2.72 7.16
CA ALA A 13 9.10 2.94 6.58
C ALA A 13 8.00 3.00 7.64
N ALA A 14 8.24 3.78 8.70
CA ALA A 14 7.35 3.91 9.84
C ALA A 14 5.96 4.45 9.47
N GLU A 15 5.86 5.19 8.37
CA GLU A 15 4.60 5.71 7.87
C GLU A 15 4.45 5.38 6.38
N ILE A 16 3.26 4.92 6.00
CA ILE A 16 2.88 4.68 4.61
C ILE A 16 1.59 5.43 4.31
N VAL A 17 1.65 6.31 3.33
CA VAL A 17 0.49 7.07 2.85
C VAL A 17 0.06 6.51 1.51
N PRO A 18 -1.20 6.12 1.33
CA PRO A 18 -1.73 5.71 0.03
C PRO A 18 -1.99 6.92 -0.87
N SER A 19 -1.52 6.83 -2.11
CA SER A 19 -1.92 7.76 -3.16
C SER A 19 -3.38 7.56 -3.58
N ASP A 20 -4.00 8.58 -4.16
CA ASP A 20 -5.36 8.47 -4.76
C ASP A 20 -5.47 7.30 -5.75
N HIS A 21 -4.41 7.05 -6.53
CA HIS A 21 -4.36 5.92 -7.45
C HIS A 21 -4.36 4.58 -6.72
N CYS A 22 -3.64 4.47 -5.59
CA CYS A 22 -3.65 3.29 -4.75
C CYS A 22 -5.06 3.01 -4.20
N VAL A 23 -5.74 4.02 -3.64
CA VAL A 23 -7.11 3.90 -3.12
C VAL A 23 -8.06 3.37 -4.18
N HIS A 24 -8.01 3.97 -5.38
CA HIS A 24 -8.86 3.57 -6.48
C HIS A 24 -8.61 2.11 -6.90
N ARG A 25 -7.35 1.69 -7.03
CA ARG A 25 -6.99 0.31 -7.40
C ARG A 25 -7.34 -0.70 -6.31
N PHE A 26 -7.18 -0.35 -5.05
CA PHE A 26 -7.58 -1.18 -3.92
C PHE A 26 -9.09 -1.41 -3.95
N ARG A 27 -9.89 -0.35 -4.11
CA ARG A 27 -11.36 -0.44 -4.23
C ARG A 27 -11.81 -1.34 -5.38
N GLN A 28 -11.15 -1.26 -6.53
CA GLN A 28 -11.48 -2.10 -7.69
C GLN A 28 -11.12 -3.58 -7.49
N ARG A 29 -10.07 -3.85 -6.71
CA ARG A 29 -9.46 -5.17 -6.61
C ARG A 29 -9.91 -5.94 -5.38
N MET A 30 -10.34 -5.27 -4.32
CA MET A 30 -10.74 -5.91 -3.07
C MET A 30 -12.27 -6.01 -2.99
N PRO A 31 -12.82 -7.16 -2.58
CA PRO A 31 -14.26 -7.33 -2.39
C PRO A 31 -14.71 -6.62 -1.09
N VAL A 32 -14.83 -5.29 -1.12
CA VAL A 32 -15.42 -4.53 -0.02
C VAL A 32 -16.93 -4.64 -0.12
N ARG A 33 -17.55 -5.39 0.81
CA ARG A 33 -18.97 -5.78 0.77
C ARG A 33 -19.96 -4.61 0.75
N ASN A 34 -19.56 -3.41 1.20
CA ASN A 34 -20.36 -2.19 1.12
C ASN A 34 -19.41 -0.99 0.97
N PRO A 35 -19.08 -0.54 -0.27
CA PRO A 35 -17.94 0.34 -0.50
C PRO A 35 -18.31 1.81 -0.30
N GLY A 36 -18.59 2.20 0.94
CA GLY A 36 -18.42 3.59 1.35
C GLY A 36 -16.93 3.97 1.29
N VAL A 37 -16.66 5.26 1.13
CA VAL A 37 -15.28 5.78 1.06
C VAL A 37 -14.52 5.48 2.35
N GLU A 38 -15.18 5.57 3.50
CA GLU A 38 -14.60 5.32 4.82
C GLU A 38 -14.26 3.84 5.03
N GLU A 39 -15.13 2.89 4.62
CA GLU A 39 -14.78 1.48 4.75
C GLU A 39 -13.59 1.08 3.88
N VAL A 40 -13.51 1.64 2.67
CA VAL A 40 -12.37 1.41 1.77
C VAL A 40 -11.09 2.01 2.37
N ALA A 41 -11.16 3.23 2.89
CA ALA A 41 -10.04 3.89 3.54
C ALA A 41 -9.53 3.06 4.73
N ARG A 42 -10.42 2.69 5.66
CA ARG A 42 -10.06 1.87 6.82
C ARG A 42 -9.46 0.53 6.40
N ALA A 43 -10.10 -0.20 5.49
CA ALA A 43 -9.58 -1.49 5.05
C ALA A 43 -8.21 -1.38 4.37
N LEU A 44 -7.94 -0.29 3.64
CA LEU A 44 -6.64 -0.04 3.03
C LEU A 44 -5.58 0.29 4.09
N ILE A 45 -5.89 1.14 5.08
CA ILE A 45 -4.99 1.43 6.18
C ILE A 45 -4.67 0.16 6.97
N ASP A 46 -5.68 -0.59 7.41
CA ASP A 46 -5.49 -1.86 8.14
C ASP A 46 -4.60 -2.84 7.34
N THR A 47 -4.77 -2.89 6.01
CA THR A 47 -3.96 -3.75 5.13
C THR A 47 -2.50 -3.28 5.05
N LEU A 48 -2.26 -1.96 5.00
CA LEU A 48 -0.92 -1.39 4.96
C LEU A 48 -0.20 -1.53 6.30
N GLU A 49 -0.90 -1.41 7.42
CA GLU A 49 -0.35 -1.62 8.76
C GLU A 49 0.03 -3.08 9.00
N ALA A 50 -0.74 -4.03 8.45
CA ALA A 50 -0.43 -5.46 8.50
C ALA A 50 0.61 -5.92 7.47
N ALA A 51 1.09 -5.02 6.60
CA ALA A 51 1.98 -5.39 5.51
C ALA A 51 3.42 -5.57 5.98
N ASP A 52 4.08 -6.62 5.48
CA ASP A 52 5.52 -6.76 5.60
C ASP A 52 6.22 -5.84 4.60
N VAL A 53 7.22 -5.10 5.06
CA VAL A 53 7.96 -4.13 4.23
C VAL A 53 9.33 -4.70 3.89
N SER A 54 9.64 -4.80 2.60
CA SER A 54 10.94 -5.29 2.15
C SER A 54 11.44 -4.60 0.89
N GLY A 55 12.73 -4.77 0.58
CA GLY A 55 13.33 -4.27 -0.66
C GLY A 55 13.02 -5.10 -1.90
N TRP A 56 12.25 -6.19 -1.77
CA TRP A 56 12.02 -7.14 -2.86
C TRP A 56 10.52 -7.31 -3.12
N PRO A 57 10.06 -7.18 -4.38
CA PRO A 57 8.69 -7.53 -4.71
C PRO A 57 8.47 -9.03 -4.56
N PRO A 58 7.23 -9.47 -4.24
CA PRO A 58 6.87 -10.86 -4.44
C PRO A 58 6.93 -11.20 -5.94
N GLY A 59 7.31 -12.44 -6.28
CA GLY A 59 7.59 -12.83 -7.67
C GLY A 59 6.43 -12.61 -8.67
N TRP A 60 5.18 -12.57 -8.18
CA TRP A 60 3.99 -12.28 -8.99
C TRP A 60 3.72 -10.78 -9.21
N ALA A 61 4.35 -9.91 -8.43
CA ALA A 61 4.18 -8.45 -8.47
C ALA A 61 5.34 -7.73 -9.18
N VAL A 62 6.31 -8.49 -9.73
CA VAL A 62 7.41 -7.95 -10.51
C VAL A 62 6.84 -7.15 -11.68
N SER A 63 7.26 -5.91 -11.79
CA SER A 63 6.85 -5.00 -12.87
C SER A 63 8.07 -4.26 -13.39
N ASP A 64 7.96 -3.73 -14.61
CA ASP A 64 9.02 -2.96 -15.28
C ASP A 64 9.35 -1.64 -14.56
N ARG A 65 8.56 -1.27 -13.53
CA ARG A 65 8.79 -0.09 -12.70
C ARG A 65 9.48 -0.50 -11.40
N PRO A 66 10.75 -0.11 -11.20
CA PRO A 66 11.45 -0.39 -9.96
C PRO A 66 10.85 0.42 -8.81
N ALA A 67 10.74 -0.20 -7.65
CA ALA A 67 10.42 0.46 -6.38
C ALA A 67 11.45 0.03 -5.33
N ALA A 68 11.91 1.00 -4.52
CA ALA A 68 12.95 0.76 -3.53
C ALA A 68 12.46 -0.07 -2.34
N LEU A 69 11.17 0.06 -2.00
CA LEU A 69 10.51 -0.75 -0.99
C LEU A 69 9.14 -1.22 -1.49
N TRP A 70 8.67 -2.31 -0.90
CA TRP A 70 7.40 -2.95 -1.16
C TRP A 70 6.73 -3.26 0.17
N ALA A 71 5.47 -2.86 0.32
CA ALA A 71 4.61 -3.36 1.39
C ALA A 71 3.77 -4.52 0.84
N VAL A 72 3.79 -5.68 1.50
CA VAL A 72 3.10 -6.90 1.03
C VAL A 72 2.22 -7.45 2.13
N ALA A 73 0.93 -7.65 1.83
CA ALA A 73 -0.04 -8.23 2.75
C ALA A 73 -0.84 -9.32 2.04
N GLY A 74 -0.55 -10.59 2.34
CA GLY A 74 -1.20 -11.73 1.69
C GLY A 74 -1.09 -11.69 0.16
N ASP A 75 -2.23 -11.49 -0.51
CA ASP A 75 -2.33 -11.45 -1.98
C ASP A 75 -2.24 -10.04 -2.57
N VAL A 76 -1.92 -9.01 -1.77
CA VAL A 76 -1.71 -7.66 -2.26
C VAL A 76 -0.29 -7.15 -2.01
N ALA A 77 0.17 -6.31 -2.93
CA ALA A 77 1.50 -5.70 -2.87
C ALA A 77 1.43 -4.24 -3.31
N PHE A 78 2.17 -3.38 -2.61
CA PHE A 78 2.20 -1.94 -2.80
C PHE A 78 3.66 -1.50 -3.04
N PRO A 79 4.03 -1.11 -4.27
CA PRO A 79 5.30 -0.45 -4.49
C PRO A 79 5.31 0.90 -3.78
N LEU A 80 6.39 1.17 -3.04
CA LEU A 80 6.56 2.37 -2.24
C LEU A 80 7.54 3.34 -2.89
N ALA A 81 7.14 4.61 -2.96
CA ALA A 81 8.00 5.72 -3.39
C ALA A 81 8.42 6.58 -2.17
N PRO A 82 9.66 7.10 -2.14
CA PRO A 82 10.09 7.98 -1.07
C PRO A 82 9.28 9.29 -1.11
N THR A 83 8.98 9.83 0.07
CA THR A 83 8.43 11.19 0.18
C THR A 83 9.51 12.17 0.61
N THR A 84 9.18 13.46 0.67
CA THR A 84 10.07 14.48 1.23
C THR A 84 10.24 14.35 2.74
N GLN A 85 9.37 13.60 3.41
CA GLN A 85 9.44 13.39 4.85
C GLN A 85 10.20 12.10 5.16
N PRO A 86 11.20 12.15 6.07
CA PRO A 86 11.93 10.95 6.47
C PRO A 86 11.00 9.86 7.01
N ARG A 87 11.29 8.61 6.65
CA ARG A 87 10.55 7.41 7.10
C ARG A 87 9.08 7.35 6.66
N ARG A 88 8.59 8.34 5.89
CA ARG A 88 7.27 8.33 5.26
C ARG A 88 7.39 7.94 3.79
N TRP A 89 6.60 6.95 3.39
CA TRP A 89 6.57 6.40 2.05
C TRP A 89 5.19 6.52 1.42
N LEU A 90 5.14 6.62 0.10
CA LEU A 90 3.92 6.71 -0.68
C LEU A 90 3.63 5.35 -1.32
N ALA A 91 2.51 4.73 -0.97
CA ALA A 91 1.99 3.58 -1.73
C ALA A 91 1.42 4.08 -3.07
N VAL A 92 2.13 3.78 -4.15
CA VAL A 92 1.85 4.33 -5.49
C VAL A 92 0.66 3.64 -6.16
N THR A 93 0.50 2.33 -5.93
CA THR A 93 -0.62 1.54 -6.44
C THR A 93 -0.85 0.32 -5.55
N CYS A 94 -1.96 -0.37 -5.75
CA CYS A 94 -2.28 -1.63 -5.07
C CYS A 94 -2.34 -2.75 -6.10
N LEU A 95 -1.35 -3.64 -6.14
CA LEU A 95 -1.37 -4.85 -6.98
C LEU A 95 -2.08 -5.99 -6.23
N ARG A 96 -2.74 -6.88 -6.97
CA ARG A 96 -3.37 -8.08 -6.41
C ARG A 96 -2.92 -9.29 -7.22
N ARG A 97 -2.55 -10.37 -6.53
CA ARG A 97 -2.25 -11.67 -7.13
C ARG A 97 -3.49 -12.16 -7.90
N ARG A 98 -3.28 -12.56 -9.16
CA ARG A 98 -4.34 -13.14 -10.00
C ARG A 98 -4.54 -14.60 -9.69
#